data_AF-G4A8K2-F1
#
_entry.id   AF-G4A8K2-F1
#
_cell.length_a   1.000
_cell.length_b   1.000
_cell.length_c   1.000
_cell.angle_alpha   90.00
_cell.angle_beta   90.00
_cell.angle_gamma   90.00
#
_symmetry.space_group_name_H-M   'P 1'
#
loop_
_entity.id
_entity.type
_entity.pdbx_description
1 polymer ?
#
loop_
_entity_poly.entity_id
_entity_poly.type
_entity_poly.pdbx_seq_one_letter_code
_entity_poly.pdbx_strand_id
1 'polypeptide(L)'
;MTSQHWAQQHERGSKFFLNLTRLIVQYCPLWVIRIVTFIVVSYFFLTSAKARRHIRRYHQRLQRTFPHLTLPRYALFRHFLAFGEAIADRFAVWQKKIRYPDLILDDSDNVYRDIHSEDAGRF
;
A
#
# COMPACT_ATOMS: atom_id res chain seq x y z
N MET A 1 -28.61 5.36 25.62
CA MET A 1 -27.55 5.94 24.77
C MET A 1 -26.22 5.70 25.49
N THR A 2 -25.55 4.61 25.16
CA THR A 2 -24.33 4.20 25.87
C THR A 2 -23.13 4.72 25.10
N SER A 3 -22.47 5.73 25.68
CA SER A 3 -21.28 6.38 25.18
C SER A 3 -20.15 5.37 25.02
N GLN A 4 -19.92 4.86 23.81
CA GLN A 4 -18.75 4.03 23.52
C GLN A 4 -17.50 4.91 23.71
N HIS A 5 -16.78 4.61 24.79
CA HIS A 5 -15.63 5.34 25.27
C HIS A 5 -14.40 4.97 24.41
N TRP A 6 -14.09 5.82 23.42
CA TRP A 6 -12.93 5.68 22.51
C TRP A 6 -11.58 5.54 23.24
N ALA A 7 -11.47 6.01 24.49
CA ALA A 7 -10.26 5.88 25.31
C ALA A 7 -10.11 4.54 26.05
N GLN A 8 -11.17 3.73 26.14
CA GLN A 8 -11.13 2.39 26.77
C GLN A 8 -10.83 1.26 25.77
N GLN A 9 -10.40 1.64 24.57
CA GLN A 9 -9.99 0.70 23.56
C GLN A 9 -8.66 0.09 23.98
N HIS A 10 -8.77 -1.04 24.69
CA HIS A 10 -7.70 -1.90 25.16
C HIS A 10 -6.54 -1.89 24.15
N GLU A 11 -5.33 -1.57 24.62
CA GLU A 11 -4.08 -1.64 23.86
C GLU A 11 -3.84 -3.08 23.38
N ARG A 12 -4.57 -3.51 22.35
CA ARG A 12 -4.43 -4.82 21.71
C ARG A 12 -3.28 -4.79 20.71
N GLY A 13 -2.18 -4.12 21.05
CA GLY A 13 -0.88 -4.52 20.56
C GLY A 13 -0.55 -5.87 21.19
N SER A 14 -1.25 -6.94 20.77
CA SER A 14 -1.01 -8.28 21.29
C SER A 14 0.49 -8.53 21.16
N LYS A 15 1.17 -8.90 22.25
CA LYS A 15 2.60 -9.25 22.22
C LYS A 15 2.91 -10.23 21.09
N PHE A 16 1.92 -11.05 20.71
CA PHE A 16 1.92 -11.87 19.51
C PHE A 16 2.14 -11.08 18.22
N PHE A 17 1.37 -10.03 17.95
CA PHE A 17 1.55 -9.19 16.75
C PHE A 17 2.91 -8.51 16.76
N LEU A 18 3.36 -7.96 17.89
CA LEU A 18 4.70 -7.34 17.97
C LEU A 18 5.83 -8.34 17.69
N ASN A 19 5.75 -9.54 18.28
CA ASN A 19 6.72 -10.61 18.02
C ASN A 19 6.64 -11.13 16.59
N LEU A 20 5.44 -11.21 16.01
CA LEU A 20 5.24 -11.58 14.62
C LEU A 20 5.86 -10.56 13.68
N THR A 21 5.63 -9.25 13.89
CA THR A 21 6.26 -8.19 13.09
C THR A 21 7.78 -8.25 13.20
N ARG A 22 8.31 -8.47 14.42
CA ARG A 22 9.74 -8.65 14.65
C ARG A 22 10.29 -9.86 13.88
N LEU A 23 9.61 -11.01 13.93
CA LEU A 23 10.02 -12.23 13.24
C LEU A 23 10.00 -12.05 11.72
N ILE A 24 8.96 -11.40 11.19
CA ILE A 24 8.83 -11.09 9.77
C ILE A 24 9.95 -10.17 9.30
N VAL A 25 10.25 -9.11 10.05
CA VAL A 25 11.33 -8.17 9.71
C VAL A 25 12.70 -8.84 9.83
N GLN A 26 12.91 -9.70 10.82
CA GLN A 26 14.22 -10.30 11.08
C GLN A 26 14.55 -11.49 10.17
N TYR A 27 13.56 -12.31 9.81
CA TYR A 27 13.80 -13.61 9.18
C TYR A 27 13.08 -13.81 7.84
N CYS A 28 12.08 -13.01 7.48
CA CYS A 28 11.32 -13.24 6.26
C CYS A 28 12.00 -12.57 5.06
N PRO A 29 12.56 -13.34 4.11
CA PRO A 29 13.17 -12.76 2.94
C PRO A 29 12.10 -12.13 2.04
N LEU A 30 12.43 -11.00 1.42
CA LEU A 30 11.52 -10.18 0.60
C LEU A 30 10.76 -10.94 -0.47
N TRP A 31 11.38 -11.95 -1.08
CA TRP A 31 10.74 -12.78 -2.11
C TRP A 31 9.59 -13.62 -1.53
N VAL A 32 9.70 -14.10 -0.28
CA VAL A 32 8.61 -14.83 0.40
C VAL A 32 7.44 -13.89 0.69
N ILE A 33 7.71 -12.67 1.17
CA ILE A 33 6.67 -11.66 1.39
C ILE A 33 5.93 -11.37 0.08
N ARG A 34 6.66 -11.20 -1.03
CA ARG A 34 6.06 -11.00 -2.36
C ARG A 34 5.19 -12.18 -2.81
N ILE A 35 5.64 -13.42 -2.59
CA ILE A 35 4.85 -14.62 -2.91
C ILE A 35 3.57 -14.67 -2.08
N VAL A 36 3.67 -14.46 -0.77
CA VAL A 36 2.50 -14.46 0.13
C VAL A 36 1.52 -13.36 -0.26
N THR A 37 2.01 -12.16 -0.55
CA THR A 37 1.20 -11.06 -1.09
C THR A 37 0.47 -11.48 -2.36
N PHE A 38 1.17 -12.07 -3.32
CA PHE A 38 0.57 -12.53 -4.58
C PHE A 38 -0.53 -13.57 -4.32
N ILE A 39 -0.31 -14.52 -3.42
CA ILE A 39 -1.31 -15.55 -3.05
C ILE A 39 -2.54 -14.91 -2.41
N VAL A 40 -2.34 -14.04 -1.41
CA VAL A 40 -3.43 -13.35 -0.70
C VAL A 40 -4.24 -12.48 -1.68
N VAL A 41 -3.56 -11.70 -2.50
CA VAL A 41 -4.18 -10.88 -3.54
C VAL A 41 -4.97 -11.74 -4.53
N SER A 42 -4.39 -12.85 -5.01
CA SER A 42 -5.05 -13.77 -5.93
C SER A 42 -6.29 -14.41 -5.30
N TYR A 43 -6.20 -14.84 -4.04
CA TYR A 43 -7.30 -15.38 -3.27
C TYR A 43 -8.44 -14.36 -3.13
N PHE A 44 -8.13 -13.13 -2.71
CA PHE A 44 -9.11 -12.06 -2.59
C PHE A 44 -9.72 -11.73 -3.95
N PHE A 45 -8.92 -11.67 -5.02
CA PHE A 45 -9.38 -11.39 -6.37
C PHE A 45 -10.37 -12.45 -6.89
N LEU A 46 -10.11 -13.73 -6.60
CA LEU A 46 -10.97 -14.85 -6.99
C LEU A 46 -12.28 -14.87 -6.18
N THR A 47 -12.20 -14.65 -4.88
CA THR A 47 -13.35 -14.73 -3.96
C THR A 47 -14.25 -13.48 -4.00
N SER A 48 -13.71 -12.29 -4.26
CA SER A 48 -14.47 -11.04 -4.23
C SER A 48 -15.12 -10.68 -5.58
N ALA A 49 -16.22 -11.35 -5.90
CA ALA A 49 -17.04 -11.04 -7.09
C ALA A 49 -17.52 -9.57 -7.14
N LYS A 50 -17.71 -8.95 -5.97
CA LYS A 50 -18.14 -7.55 -5.81
C LYS A 50 -17.07 -6.55 -6.30
N ALA A 51 -15.79 -6.81 -5.97
CA ALA A 51 -14.68 -5.96 -6.40
C ALA A 51 -14.54 -5.92 -7.93
N ARG A 52 -14.69 -7.08 -8.59
CA ARG A 52 -14.68 -7.17 -10.06
C ARG A 52 -15.76 -6.30 -10.72
N ARG A 53 -16.95 -6.19 -10.11
CA ARG A 53 -18.06 -5.37 -10.63
C ARG A 53 -17.79 -3.86 -10.51
N HIS A 54 -17.28 -3.41 -9.36
CA HIS A 54 -17.02 -1.97 -9.14
C HIS A 54 -15.98 -1.42 -10.10
N ILE A 55 -14.90 -2.17 -10.30
CA ILE A 55 -13.82 -1.68 -11.15
C ILE A 55 -14.18 -1.84 -12.63
N ARG A 56 -14.95 -2.86 -13.04
CA ARG A 56 -15.53 -2.90 -14.40
C ARG A 56 -16.37 -1.66 -14.69
N ARG A 57 -17.12 -1.17 -13.69
CA ARG A 57 -17.89 0.08 -13.81
C ARG A 57 -16.98 1.31 -13.93
N TYR A 58 -15.86 1.37 -13.19
CA TYR A 58 -14.85 2.42 -13.36
C TYR A 58 -14.26 2.40 -14.77
N HIS A 59 -13.88 1.21 -15.25
CA HIS A 59 -13.28 1.00 -16.55
C HIS A 59 -14.23 1.38 -17.70
N GLN A 60 -15.51 1.05 -17.59
CA GLN A 60 -16.56 1.49 -18.52
C GLN A 60 -16.71 3.02 -18.55
N ARG A 61 -16.57 3.70 -17.41
CA ARG A 61 -16.58 5.17 -17.36
C ARG A 61 -15.33 5.74 -17.99
N LEU A 62 -14.16 5.15 -17.70
CA LEU A 62 -12.88 5.61 -18.24
C LEU A 62 -12.81 5.48 -19.76
N GLN A 63 -13.26 4.36 -20.33
CA GLN A 63 -13.34 4.17 -21.78
C GLN A 63 -14.35 5.10 -22.46
N ARG A 64 -15.42 5.50 -21.74
CA ARG A 64 -16.35 6.52 -22.24
C ARG A 64 -15.73 7.91 -22.27
N THR A 65 -14.95 8.27 -21.26
CA THR A 65 -14.29 9.59 -21.19
C THR A 65 -13.08 9.66 -22.11
N PHE A 66 -12.33 8.56 -22.25
CA PHE A 66 -11.13 8.49 -23.07
C PHE A 66 -11.15 7.25 -23.97
N PRO A 67 -11.77 7.33 -25.16
CA PRO A 67 -11.96 6.18 -26.05
C PRO A 67 -10.66 5.68 -26.69
N HIS A 68 -9.59 6.48 -26.70
CA HIS A 68 -8.28 6.13 -27.25
C HIS A 68 -7.42 5.30 -26.29
N LEU A 69 -7.81 5.18 -25.01
CA LEU A 69 -7.06 4.47 -24.00
C LEU A 69 -7.31 2.96 -24.09
N THR A 70 -6.31 2.21 -24.57
CA THR A 70 -6.31 0.75 -24.52
C THR A 70 -5.90 0.28 -23.13
N LEU A 71 -6.85 -0.23 -22.36
CA LEU A 71 -6.55 -0.74 -21.03
C LEU A 71 -6.07 -2.20 -21.08
N PRO A 72 -5.11 -2.57 -20.20
CA PRO A 72 -4.57 -3.92 -20.16
C PRO A 72 -5.62 -4.94 -19.70
N ARG A 73 -5.56 -6.15 -20.28
CA ARG A 73 -6.49 -7.27 -20.03
C ARG A 73 -6.64 -7.63 -18.54
N TYR A 74 -5.61 -7.36 -17.74
CA TYR A 74 -5.57 -7.62 -16.30
C TYR A 74 -5.40 -6.36 -15.46
N ALA A 75 -5.83 -5.18 -15.95
CA ALA A 75 -5.75 -3.91 -15.21
C ALA A 75 -6.29 -4.02 -13.78
N LEU A 76 -7.34 -4.83 -13.60
CA LEU A 76 -7.96 -5.15 -12.32
C LEU A 76 -6.99 -5.83 -11.35
N PHE A 77 -6.41 -6.95 -11.79
CA PHE A 77 -5.49 -7.74 -10.99
C PHE A 77 -4.21 -6.95 -10.70
N ARG A 78 -3.71 -6.18 -11.67
CA ARG A 78 -2.56 -5.30 -11.50
C ARG A 78 -2.78 -4.26 -10.41
N HIS A 79 -3.99 -3.71 -10.28
CA HIS A 79 -4.30 -2.74 -9.23
C HIS A 79 -4.26 -3.37 -7.84
N PHE A 80 -4.85 -4.57 -7.70
CA PHE A 80 -4.78 -5.32 -6.44
C PHE A 80 -3.35 -5.77 -6.11
N LEU A 81 -2.58 -6.17 -7.12
CA LEU A 81 -1.20 -6.58 -6.96
C LEU A 81 -0.34 -5.38 -6.51
N ALA A 82 -0.49 -4.22 -7.13
CA ALA A 82 0.21 -3.00 -6.75
C ALA A 82 -0.08 -2.58 -5.30
N PHE A 83 -1.33 -2.74 -4.84
CA PHE A 83 -1.67 -2.52 -3.44
C PHE A 83 -0.93 -3.47 -2.50
N GLY A 84 -0.91 -4.76 -2.84
CA GLY A 84 -0.16 -5.76 -2.09
C GLY A 84 1.36 -5.50 -2.09
N GLU A 85 1.91 -5.11 -3.24
CA GLU A 85 3.32 -4.75 -3.39
C GLU A 85 3.67 -3.54 -2.53
N ALA A 86 2.83 -2.50 -2.47
CA ALA A 86 3.04 -1.34 -1.61
C ALA A 86 3.06 -1.69 -0.10
N ILE A 87 2.39 -2.78 0.30
CA ILE A 87 2.49 -3.31 1.67
C ILE A 87 3.83 -4.05 1.84
N ALA A 88 4.21 -4.89 0.87
CA ALA A 88 5.49 -5.59 0.88
C ALA A 88 6.69 -4.61 0.92
N ASP A 89 6.60 -3.49 0.21
CA ASP A 89 7.63 -2.45 0.17
C ASP A 89 7.82 -1.79 1.54
N ARG A 90 6.75 -1.61 2.34
CA ARG A 90 6.88 -1.12 3.72
C ARG A 90 7.70 -2.08 4.59
N PHE A 91 7.52 -3.39 4.42
CA PHE A 91 8.38 -4.37 5.08
C PHE A 91 9.83 -4.28 4.59
N ALA A 92 10.05 -4.03 3.30
CA ALA A 92 11.39 -3.83 2.73
C ALA A 92 12.12 -2.62 3.34
N VAL A 93 11.39 -1.51 3.53
CA VAL A 93 11.90 -0.30 4.20
C VAL A 93 12.26 -0.61 5.65
N TRP A 94 11.41 -1.31 6.40
CA TRP A 94 11.70 -1.71 7.79
C TRP A 94 12.89 -2.66 7.92
N GLN A 95 13.13 -3.50 6.91
CA GLN A 95 14.32 -4.36 6.81
C GLN A 95 15.60 -3.61 6.38
N LYS A 96 15.54 -2.29 6.16
CA LYS A 96 16.64 -1.44 5.61
C LYS A 96 17.12 -1.89 4.22
N LYS A 97 16.27 -2.61 3.47
CA LYS A 97 16.54 -3.12 2.12
C LYS A 97 16.26 -2.10 1.02
N ILE A 98 15.33 -1.17 1.27
CA ILE A 98 15.10 0.02 0.45
C ILE A 98 15.59 1.22 1.28
N ARG A 99 16.52 1.99 0.73
CA ARG A 99 17.07 3.19 1.37
C ARG A 99 16.74 4.43 0.55
N TYR A 100 16.80 5.60 1.17
CA TYR A 100 16.60 6.88 0.48
C TYR A 100 17.47 7.07 -0.78
N PRO A 101 18.74 6.65 -0.82
CA PRO A 101 19.56 6.75 -2.04
C PRO A 101 19.04 5.90 -3.21
N ASP A 102 18.23 4.88 -2.94
CA ASP A 102 17.66 4.01 -3.97
C ASP A 102 16.36 4.59 -4.54
N LEU A 103 15.88 5.72 -3.99
CA LEU A 103 14.64 6.36 -4.37
C LEU A 103 14.92 7.48 -5.37
N ILE A 104 14.40 7.33 -6.58
CA ILE A 104 14.41 8.41 -7.57
C ILE A 104 13.18 9.27 -7.29
N LEU A 105 13.42 10.47 -6.76
CA LEU A 105 12.38 11.48 -6.53
C LEU A 105 12.29 12.36 -7.78
N ASP A 106 11.12 12.37 -8.42
CA ASP A 106 10.79 13.31 -9.47
C ASP A 106 10.09 14.51 -8.84
N ASP A 107 10.87 15.51 -8.42
CA ASP A 107 10.41 16.74 -7.77
C ASP A 107 10.47 17.91 -8.74
N SER A 108 9.60 17.90 -9.75
CA SER A 108 9.54 18.92 -10.80
C SER A 108 9.12 20.30 -10.28
N ASP A 109 8.34 20.34 -9.20
CA ASP A 109 7.85 21.57 -8.57
C ASP A 109 8.73 22.00 -7.36
N ASN A 110 9.82 21.26 -7.07
CA ASN A 110 10.78 21.53 -6.00
C ASN A 110 10.17 21.69 -4.60
N VAL A 111 9.07 20.96 -4.34
CA VAL A 111 8.26 21.05 -3.12
C VAL A 111 9.07 20.67 -1.87
N TYR A 112 10.06 19.79 -2.02
CA TYR A 112 10.93 19.41 -0.91
C TYR A 112 11.74 20.59 -0.36
N ARG A 113 12.12 21.53 -1.24
CA ARG A 113 12.86 22.73 -0.85
C ARG A 113 12.00 23.68 -0.04
N ASP A 114 10.73 23.82 -0.41
CA ASP A 114 9.79 24.72 0.26
C ASP A 114 9.49 24.23 1.68
N ILE A 115 9.27 22.93 1.86
CA ILE A 115 9.04 22.30 3.18
C ILE A 115 10.28 22.46 4.09
N HIS A 116 11.49 22.32 3.56
CA HIS A 116 12.72 22.55 4.33
C HIS A 116 13.03 24.03 4.60
N SER A 117 12.47 24.95 3.83
CA SER A 117 12.65 26.38 4.02
C SER A 117 11.72 26.98 5.09
N GLU A 118 10.55 26.38 5.34
CA GLU A 118 9.61 26.87 6.37
C GLU A 118 10.04 26.54 7.81
N ASP A 119 10.83 25.48 8.02
CA ASP A 119 11.37 25.13 9.35
C ASP A 119 12.59 25.99 9.76
N ALA A 120 13.13 26.82 8.86
CA ALA A 120 14.23 27.76 9.16
C ALA A 120 13.76 29.17 9.59
N GLY A 121 12.45 29.39 9.72
CA GLY A 121 11.87 30.73 9.77
C GLY A 121 10.73 30.93 10.76
N ARG A 122 10.71 30.28 11.93
CA ARG A 122 9.83 30.67 13.04
C ARG A 122 10.53 30.56 14.41
N PHE A 123 10.71 31.76 14.98
CA PHE A 123 11.25 32.20 16.27
C PHE A 123 11.05 31.26 17.47
#